data_AF-A0A8T5R112-F1
#
_entry.id   AF-A0A8T5R112-F1
#
_cell.length_a   1.000
_cell.length_b   1.000
_cell.length_c   1.000
_cell.angle_alpha   90.00
_cell.angle_beta   90.00
_cell.angle_gamma   90.00
#
_symmetry.space_group_name_H-M   'P 1'
#
loop_
_entity.id
_entity.type
_entity.pdbx_description
1 polymer ?
#
loop_
_entity_poly.entity_id
_entity_poly.type
_entity_poly.pdbx_seq_one_letter_code
_entity_poly.pdbx_strand_id
1 'polypeptide(L)'
;MYDLELDSIIEKIRTAGYKRILIQLPDGLKPRAEEIVDALSKEGCTVEIWFSSCFGACDLPANINDYDLFLPFGHVMFYREEW
;
A
#
# COMPACT_ATOMS: atom_id res chain seq x y z
N MET A 1 -0.21 -17.69 -8.78
CA MET A 1 -0.92 -17.29 -7.55
C MET A 1 -0.05 -16.23 -6.93
N TYR A 2 -0.45 -14.95 -6.98
CA TYR A 2 0.34 -13.88 -6.38
C TYR A 2 0.17 -13.98 -4.87
N ASP A 3 1.23 -14.35 -4.18
CA ASP A 3 1.31 -14.19 -2.73
C ASP A 3 1.68 -12.73 -2.46
N LEU A 4 0.76 -11.98 -1.87
CA LEU A 4 0.94 -10.55 -1.62
C LEU A 4 1.78 -10.31 -0.36
N GLU A 5 2.31 -11.38 0.27
CA GLU A 5 3.11 -11.34 1.51
C GLU A 5 2.44 -10.43 2.57
N LEU A 6 1.10 -10.49 2.64
CA LEU A 6 0.30 -9.53 3.39
C LEU A 6 0.62 -9.60 4.89
N ASP A 7 0.84 -10.80 5.42
CA ASP A 7 1.27 -11.03 6.80
C ASP A 7 2.61 -10.34 7.12
N SER A 8 3.58 -10.39 6.20
CA SER A 8 4.88 -9.72 6.36
C SER A 8 4.74 -8.20 6.34
N ILE A 9 3.87 -7.68 5.48
CA ILE A 9 3.54 -6.26 5.41
C ILE A 9 2.86 -5.81 6.71
N ILE A 10 1.89 -6.58 7.22
CA ILE A 10 1.19 -6.33 8.48
C ILE A 10 2.17 -6.30 9.66
N GLU A 11 3.07 -7.29 9.75
CA GLU A 11 4.07 -7.34 10.83
C GLU A 11 4.99 -6.10 10.82
N LYS A 12 5.40 -5.64 9.63
CA LYS A 12 6.21 -4.43 9.47
C LYS A 12 5.45 -3.17 9.83
N ILE A 13 4.20 -3.04 9.37
CA ILE A 13 3.33 -1.90 9.71
C ILE A 13 3.17 -1.79 11.22
N ARG A 14 2.93 -2.94 11.87
CA ARG A 14 2.76 -3.01 13.31
C ARG A 14 4.05 -2.69 14.07
N THR A 15 5.19 -3.21 13.60
CA THR A 15 6.50 -2.95 14.22
C THR A 15 6.92 -1.48 14.07
N ALA A 16 6.68 -0.89 12.90
CA ALA A 16 7.02 0.50 12.61
C ALA A 16 5.98 1.50 13.16
N GLY A 17 4.78 1.05 13.50
CA GLY A 17 3.71 1.88 14.05
C GLY A 17 3.07 2.82 13.03
N TYR A 18 3.08 2.45 11.74
CA TYR A 18 2.46 3.25 10.68
C TYR A 18 0.94 3.31 10.86
N LYS A 19 0.34 4.49 10.65
CA LYS A 19 -1.10 4.71 10.84
C LYS A 19 -1.81 5.13 9.57
N ARG A 20 -1.15 5.87 8.68
CA ARG A 20 -1.72 6.29 7.39
C ARG A 20 -0.97 5.62 6.26
N ILE A 21 -1.65 4.75 5.53
CA ILE A 21 -1.05 3.91 4.50
C ILE A 21 -1.74 4.20 3.18
N LEU A 22 -0.96 4.46 2.15
CA LEU A 22 -1.44 4.61 0.80
C LEU A 22 -1.07 3.36 0.00
N ILE A 23 -2.08 2.72 -0.60
CA ILE A 23 -1.87 1.54 -1.44
C ILE A 23 -2.16 1.86 -2.89
N GLN A 24 -1.37 1.32 -3.81
CA GLN A 24 -1.62 1.40 -5.25
C GLN A 24 -1.84 -0.02 -5.78
N LEU A 25 -2.94 -0.22 -6.51
CA LEU A 25 -3.35 -1.53 -7.00
C LEU A 25 -3.40 -1.54 -8.53
N PRO A 26 -2.81 -2.55 -9.20
CA PRO A 26 -3.01 -2.77 -10.63
C PRO A 26 -4.43 -3.25 -10.90
N ASP A 27 -4.91 -3.10 -12.14
CA ASP A 27 -6.25 -3.51 -12.55
C ASP A 27 -6.62 -4.95 -12.14
N GLY A 28 -5.67 -5.88 -12.23
CA GLY A 28 -5.87 -7.28 -11.83
C GLY A 28 -6.07 -7.51 -10.33
N LEU A 29 -5.70 -6.55 -9.47
CA LEU A 29 -5.86 -6.63 -8.01
C LEU A 29 -6.97 -5.71 -7.46
N LYS A 30 -7.58 -4.86 -8.30
CA LYS A 30 -8.75 -4.05 -7.91
C LYS A 30 -9.88 -4.87 -7.27
N PRO A 31 -10.24 -6.08 -7.74
CA PRO A 31 -11.27 -6.89 -7.10
C PRO A 31 -10.91 -7.35 -5.67
N ARG A 32 -9.62 -7.36 -5.33
CA ARG A 32 -9.09 -7.71 -4.00
C ARG A 32 -8.77 -6.49 -3.13
N ALA A 33 -9.05 -5.28 -3.62
CA ALA A 33 -8.75 -4.05 -2.90
C ALA A 33 -9.41 -4.00 -1.52
N GLU A 34 -10.67 -4.41 -1.45
CA GLU A 34 -11.44 -4.43 -0.21
C GLU A 34 -10.85 -5.40 0.82
N GLU A 35 -10.41 -6.59 0.39
CA GLU A 35 -9.76 -7.59 1.26
C GLU A 35 -8.46 -7.05 1.86
N ILE A 36 -7.63 -6.37 1.05
CA ILE A 36 -6.37 -5.78 1.48
C ILE A 36 -6.63 -4.62 2.47
N VAL A 37 -7.58 -3.75 2.15
CA VAL A 37 -7.95 -2.62 3.02
C VAL A 37 -8.51 -3.10 4.34
N ASP A 38 -9.38 -4.11 4.34
CA ASP A 38 -9.96 -4.68 5.55
C ASP A 38 -8.89 -5.32 6.46
N ALA A 39 -7.97 -6.10 5.87
CA ALA A 39 -6.86 -6.71 6.61
C ALA A 39 -5.96 -5.66 7.29
N LEU A 40 -5.61 -4.60 6.56
CA LEU A 40 -4.77 -3.52 7.10
C LEU A 40 -5.53 -2.62 8.09
N SER A 41 -6.82 -2.38 7.87
CA SER A 41 -7.65 -1.55 8.76
C SER A 41 -7.89 -2.23 10.12
N LYS A 42 -7.92 -3.58 10.15
CA LYS A 42 -7.99 -4.35 11.41
C LYS A 42 -6.82 -4.10 12.35
N GLU A 43 -5.66 -3.72 11.80
CA GLU A 43 -4.48 -3.33 12.59
C GLU A 43 -4.57 -1.87 13.09
N GLY A 44 -5.70 -1.18 12.88
CA GLY A 44 -5.91 0.20 13.31
C GLY A 44 -5.31 1.25 12.35
N CYS A 45 -4.96 0.84 11.14
CA CYS A 45 -4.43 1.74 10.11
C CYS A 45 -5.57 2.37 9.30
N THR A 46 -5.39 3.62 8.91
CA THR A 46 -6.19 4.27 7.85
C THR A 46 -5.55 3.96 6.51
N VAL A 47 -6.28 3.26 5.66
CA VAL A 47 -5.77 2.83 4.35
C VAL A 47 -6.53 3.59 3.25
N GLU A 48 -5.78 4.27 2.40
CA GLU A 48 -6.32 4.97 1.24
C GLU A 48 -5.83 4.27 -0.03
N ILE A 49 -6.72 4.10 -1.02
CA ILE A 49 -6.37 3.46 -2.30
C ILE A 49 -6.15 4.54 -3.33
N TRP A 50 -4.99 4.51 -3.98
CA TRP A 50 -4.75 5.34 -5.14
C TRP A 50 -5.16 4.66 -6.45
N PHE A 51 -6.28 5.13 -7.00
CA PHE A 51 -6.85 4.72 -8.29
C PHE A 51 -6.35 5.52 -9.52
N SER A 52 -5.09 6.01 -9.56
CA SER A 52 -4.60 6.64 -10.81
C SER A 52 -4.43 5.62 -11.93
N SER A 53 -4.60 6.09 -13.16
CA SER A 53 -4.27 5.37 -14.39
C SER A 53 -2.77 5.08 -14.43
N CYS A 54 -2.35 3.92 -13.94
CA CYS A 54 -0.93 3.57 -13.81
C CYS A 54 -0.30 3.30 -15.20
N PHE A 55 0.11 4.38 -15.89
CA PHE A 55 0.84 4.33 -17.17
C PHE A 55 2.37 4.47 -17.02
N GLY A 56 2.92 4.43 -15.79
CA GLY A 56 4.37 4.39 -15.58
C GLY A 56 4.85 4.95 -14.24
N ALA A 57 6.13 4.68 -13.94
CA ALA A 57 6.83 4.90 -12.67
C ALA A 57 7.00 6.37 -12.20
N CYS A 58 6.29 7.33 -12.80
CA CYS A 58 6.37 8.76 -12.48
C CYS A 58 5.13 9.31 -11.75
N ASP A 59 4.12 8.47 -11.50
CA ASP A 59 2.88 8.89 -10.82
C ASP A 59 3.03 8.57 -9.32
N LEU A 60 3.82 9.38 -8.61
CA LEU A 60 3.80 9.44 -7.14
C LEU A 60 2.78 10.49 -6.71
N PRO A 61 1.98 10.23 -5.67
CA PRO A 61 0.89 11.12 -5.31
C PRO A 61 1.53 12.38 -4.76
N ALA A 62 1.07 13.55 -5.21
CA ALA A 62 1.59 14.82 -4.73
C ALA A 62 1.60 14.92 -3.18
N ASN A 63 0.69 14.16 -2.54
CA ASN A 63 0.50 14.10 -1.09
C ASN A 63 1.12 12.85 -0.44
N ILE A 64 2.12 12.19 -1.05
CA ILE A 64 2.74 10.98 -0.44
C ILE A 64 3.38 11.24 0.92
N ASN A 65 3.73 12.49 1.20
CA ASN A 65 4.30 12.92 2.47
C ASN A 65 3.25 12.98 3.59
N ASP A 66 1.96 12.98 3.27
CA ASP A 66 0.87 12.88 4.26
C ASP A 66 0.65 11.45 4.76
N TYR A 67 1.32 10.47 4.14
CA TYR A 67 1.23 9.06 4.48
C TYR A 67 2.54 8.56 5.09
N ASP A 68 2.40 7.71 6.09
CA ASP A 68 3.52 7.07 6.77
C ASP A 68 4.17 6.02 5.84
N LEU A 69 3.35 5.35 5.01
CA LEU A 69 3.78 4.28 4.13
C LEU A 69 3.05 4.34 2.79
N PHE A 70 3.79 4.11 1.70
CA PHE A 70 3.25 3.89 0.36
C PHE A 70 3.59 2.48 -0.12
N LEU A 71 2.57 1.71 -0.52
CA LEU A 71 2.70 0.32 -0.95
C LEU A 71 2.15 0.14 -2.38
N PRO A 72 3.03 0.15 -3.40
CA PRO A 72 2.63 -0.22 -4.75
C PRO A 72 2.58 -1.74 -4.90
N PHE A 73 1.38 -2.30 -5.05
CA PHE A 73 1.18 -3.71 -5.35
C PHE A 73 1.44 -4.00 -6.83
N GLY A 74 1.95 -5.20 -7.15
CA GLY A 74 2.15 -5.66 -8.53
C GLY A 74 3.33 -5.04 -9.29
N HIS A 75 3.99 -4.02 -8.72
CA HIS A 75 5.30 -3.55 -9.13
C HIS A 75 6.35 -3.98 -8.10
N VAL A 76 7.62 -4.11 -8.50
CA VAL A 76 8.73 -4.50 -7.60
C VAL A 76 8.71 -3.56 -6.39
N MET A 77 8.63 -4.13 -5.18
CA MET A 77 8.36 -3.40 -3.92
C MET A 77 9.25 -2.15 -3.78
N PHE A 78 8.63 -0.98 -3.63
CA PHE A 78 9.31 0.22 -3.16
C PHE A 78 9.18 0.29 -1.63
N TYR A 79 10.28 0.05 -0.92
CA TYR A 79 10.41 0.43 0.48
C TYR A 79 11.07 1.82 0.54
N ARG A 80 10.39 2.79 1.16
CA ARG A 80 10.94 4.11 1.47
C ARG A 80 11.72 4.00 2.79
N GLU A 81 12.98 3.56 2.73
CA GLU A 81 13.91 3.66 3.85
C GLU A 81 14.45 5.10 3.89
N GLU A 82 13.94 5.89 4.85
CA GLU A 82 14.47 7.18 5.34
C GLU A 82 14.68 8.33 4.32
N TRP A 83 14.34 9.55 4.74
CA TRP A 83 14.75 10.80 4.06
C TRP A 83 15.87 11.45 4.86
#